data_AF-A0A814S412-F1
#
_entry.id   AF-A0A814S412-F1
#
_cell.length_a   1.000
_cell.length_b   1.000
_cell.length_c   1.000
_cell.angle_alpha   90.00
_cell.angle_beta   90.00
_cell.angle_gamma   90.00
#
_symmetry.space_group_name_H-M   'P 1'
#
loop_
_entity.id
_entity.type
_entity.pdbx_description
1 polymer ?
#
loop_
_entity_poly.entity_id
_entity_poly.type
_entity_poly.pdbx_seq_one_letter_code
_entity_poly.pdbx_strand_id
1 'polypeptide(L)'
;MSSLSFKDLGSGYAKDSSNAFYAGNKIAGASSYLFEVLGDRYAKDSSNAFYAGKKIASASSYSFEALGDHYAKDSSNVYYAGNKIVGASSYSFEALGDQYAKDSSNAYYAGKKIVGASSYSFEALGNGYAKSSGNTYYMGEKVFNG
;
A
#
# COMPACT_ATOMS: atom_id res chain seq x y z
N MET A 1 17.17 28.84 -23.13
CA MET A 1 17.52 27.60 -22.40
C MET A 1 16.29 27.20 -21.58
N SER A 2 15.65 26.07 -21.86
CA SER A 2 14.49 25.64 -21.07
C SER A 2 14.98 25.26 -19.68
N SER A 3 14.49 25.93 -18.64
CA SER A 3 14.81 25.52 -17.28
C SER A 3 14.25 24.11 -17.06
N LEU A 4 15.12 23.21 -16.61
CA LEU A 4 14.73 21.94 -16.02
C LEU A 4 13.96 22.29 -14.74
N SER A 5 12.63 22.41 -14.82
CA SER A 5 11.85 22.74 -13.63
C SER A 5 11.73 21.50 -12.76
N PHE A 6 12.47 21.51 -11.66
CA PHE A 6 12.26 20.57 -10.58
C PHE A 6 10.88 20.83 -9.98
N LYS A 7 10.07 19.79 -9.88
CA LYS A 7 8.69 19.83 -9.42
C LYS A 7 8.52 18.92 -8.22
N ASP A 8 8.07 19.47 -7.10
CA ASP A 8 7.56 18.70 -5.98
C ASP A 8 6.21 18.06 -6.36
N LEU A 9 6.08 16.76 -6.11
CA LEU A 9 4.89 15.97 -6.38
C LEU A 9 4.16 15.54 -5.09
N GLY A 10 4.70 15.88 -3.91
CA GLY A 10 4.16 15.49 -2.61
C GLY A 10 4.55 14.07 -2.17
N SER A 11 4.19 13.71 -0.93
CA SER A 11 4.54 12.41 -0.31
C SER A 11 6.04 12.07 -0.34
N GLY A 12 6.90 13.10 -0.38
CA GLY A 12 8.36 12.97 -0.48
C GLY A 12 8.87 12.71 -1.90
N TYR A 13 8.03 12.72 -2.92
CA TYR A 13 8.41 12.55 -4.32
C TYR A 13 8.59 13.90 -5.02
N ALA A 14 9.55 13.95 -5.95
CA ALA A 14 9.73 15.05 -6.86
C ALA A 14 10.20 14.54 -8.22
N LYS A 15 10.17 15.38 -9.25
CA LYS A 15 10.77 15.07 -10.55
C LYS A 15 11.37 16.29 -11.23
N ASP A 16 12.33 16.07 -12.10
CA ASP A 16 12.71 17.02 -13.15
C ASP A 16 12.27 16.47 -14.52
N SER A 17 12.81 16.98 -15.63
CA SER A 17 12.46 16.49 -16.96
C SER A 17 12.92 15.05 -17.24
N SER A 18 13.95 14.58 -16.54
CA SER A 18 14.71 13.36 -16.84
C SER A 18 14.67 12.32 -15.72
N ASN A 19 14.44 12.74 -14.48
CA ASN A 19 14.58 11.93 -13.29
C ASN A 19 13.38 12.09 -12.34
N ALA A 20 13.03 11.00 -11.67
CA ALA A 20 12.18 11.03 -10.48
C ALA A 20 13.04 10.87 -9.22
N PHE A 21 12.60 11.47 -8.13
CA PHE A 21 13.30 11.53 -6.85
C PHE A 21 12.37 11.14 -5.71
N TYR A 22 12.94 10.55 -4.66
CA TYR A 22 12.28 10.33 -3.37
C TYR A 22 13.21 10.79 -2.24
N ALA A 23 12.71 11.64 -1.34
CA ALA A 23 13.46 12.21 -0.23
C ALA A 23 14.84 12.78 -0.68
N GLY A 24 14.84 13.52 -1.80
CA GLY A 24 16.04 14.14 -2.38
C GLY A 24 16.96 13.19 -3.18
N ASN A 25 16.71 11.88 -3.18
CA ASN A 25 17.53 10.90 -3.88
C ASN A 25 16.90 10.48 -5.20
N LYS A 26 17.70 10.38 -6.27
CA LYS A 26 17.24 9.86 -7.56
C LYS A 26 16.76 8.42 -7.42
N ILE A 27 15.59 8.12 -7.96
CA ILE A 27 15.02 6.78 -7.98
C ILE A 27 15.65 6.00 -9.13
N ALA A 28 16.43 4.96 -8.82
CA ALA A 28 17.05 4.13 -9.83
C ALA A 28 16.00 3.38 -10.68
N GLY A 29 16.11 3.47 -11.99
CA GLY A 29 15.23 2.78 -12.94
C GLY A 29 13.83 3.40 -13.11
N ALA A 30 13.53 4.52 -12.43
CA ALA A 30 12.29 5.25 -12.65
C ALA A 30 12.36 6.15 -13.88
N SER A 31 11.25 6.19 -14.62
CA SER A 31 11.01 7.14 -15.69
C SER A 31 10.34 8.41 -15.14
N SER A 32 10.86 9.60 -15.45
CA SER A 32 10.16 10.87 -15.15
C SER A 32 8.89 11.07 -15.99
N TYR A 33 8.81 10.38 -17.13
CA TYR A 33 7.66 10.37 -18.03
C TYR A 33 6.51 9.59 -17.40
N LEU A 34 5.34 10.24 -17.31
CA LEU A 34 4.13 9.73 -16.65
C LEU A 34 4.34 9.28 -15.19
N PHE A 35 5.35 9.83 -14.51
CA PHE A 35 5.53 9.60 -13.09
C PHE A 35 4.37 10.24 -12.30
N GLU A 36 3.67 9.43 -11.53
CA GLU A 36 2.45 9.75 -10.80
C GLU A 36 2.61 9.34 -9.34
N VAL A 37 2.26 10.24 -8.41
CA VAL A 37 2.24 9.96 -6.97
C VAL A 37 0.81 9.56 -6.61
N LEU A 38 0.66 8.37 -6.00
CA LEU A 38 -0.65 7.78 -5.67
C LEU A 38 -1.09 8.02 -4.22
N GLY A 39 -0.22 8.59 -3.39
CA GLY A 39 -0.43 8.76 -1.95
C GLY A 39 0.23 7.65 -1.12
N ASP A 40 0.30 7.84 0.21
CA ASP A 40 0.87 6.89 1.17
C ASP A 40 2.25 6.32 0.80
N ARG A 41 3.08 7.18 0.20
CA ARG A 41 4.43 6.87 -0.31
C ARG A 41 4.46 5.95 -1.53
N TYR A 42 3.31 5.63 -2.12
CA TYR A 42 3.24 4.96 -3.41
C TYR A 42 3.33 5.94 -4.57
N ALA A 43 4.00 5.49 -5.62
CA ALA A 43 4.07 6.17 -6.91
C ALA A 43 4.18 5.13 -8.02
N LYS A 44 3.91 5.53 -9.26
CA LYS A 44 4.14 4.70 -10.44
C LYS A 44 4.68 5.52 -11.59
N ASP A 45 5.36 4.87 -12.51
CA ASP A 45 5.60 5.37 -13.86
C ASP A 45 4.89 4.45 -14.86
N SER A 46 5.15 4.62 -16.16
CA SER A 46 4.53 3.80 -17.20
C SER A 46 4.82 2.29 -17.08
N SER A 47 5.90 1.89 -16.42
CA SER A 47 6.42 0.51 -16.42
C SER A 47 6.59 -0.10 -15.01
N ASN A 48 6.63 0.73 -13.97
CA ASN A 48 7.00 0.33 -12.62
C ASN A 48 6.08 0.96 -11.58
N ALA A 49 5.87 0.24 -10.49
CA ALA A 49 5.32 0.79 -9.25
C ALA A 49 6.43 0.91 -8.20
N PHE A 50 6.30 1.89 -7.31
CA PHE A 50 7.28 2.24 -6.29
C PHE A 50 6.62 2.43 -4.93
N TYR A 51 7.33 2.06 -3.88
CA TYR A 51 7.03 2.45 -2.50
C TYR A 51 8.26 3.12 -1.90
N ALA A 52 8.11 4.35 -1.41
CA ALA A 52 9.19 5.14 -0.84
C ALA A 52 10.47 5.16 -1.71
N GLY A 53 10.30 5.37 -3.02
CA GLY A 53 11.41 5.39 -3.98
C GLY A 53 12.05 4.04 -4.29
N LYS A 54 11.51 2.92 -3.79
CA LYS A 54 11.97 1.57 -4.12
C LYS A 54 10.98 0.92 -5.09
N LYS A 55 11.50 0.32 -6.17
CA LYS A 55 10.69 -0.44 -7.12
C LYS A 55 10.06 -1.65 -6.42
N ILE A 56 8.76 -1.83 -6.63
CA ILE A 56 8.00 -2.99 -6.14
C ILE A 56 8.14 -4.10 -7.18
N ALA A 57 8.71 -5.23 -6.76
CA ALA A 57 8.92 -6.36 -7.66
C ALA A 57 7.57 -6.96 -8.11
N SER A 58 7.48 -7.31 -9.39
CA SER A 58 6.32 -7.96 -10.02
C SER A 58 4.99 -7.18 -10.00
N ALA A 59 5.02 -5.91 -9.58
CA ALA A 59 3.85 -5.05 -9.64
C ALA A 59 3.55 -4.60 -11.07
N SER A 60 2.29 -4.73 -11.47
CA SER A 60 1.81 -4.19 -12.75
C SER A 60 1.44 -2.72 -12.59
N SER A 61 2.26 -1.81 -13.10
CA SER A 61 2.01 -0.35 -13.07
C SER A 61 0.67 0.02 -13.72
N TYR A 62 0.25 -0.71 -14.75
CA TYR A 62 -0.97 -0.45 -15.51
C TYR A 62 -2.23 -0.46 -14.63
N SER A 63 -2.32 -1.43 -13.72
CA SER A 63 -3.45 -1.58 -12.80
C SER A 63 -3.11 -1.20 -11.35
N PHE A 64 -1.95 -0.59 -11.11
CA PHE A 64 -1.50 -0.31 -9.75
C PHE A 64 -2.28 0.88 -9.16
N GLU A 65 -2.81 0.67 -7.95
CA GLU A 65 -3.54 1.66 -7.17
C GLU A 65 -3.15 1.60 -5.69
N ALA A 66 -3.08 2.76 -5.03
CA ALA A 66 -2.93 2.86 -3.59
C ALA A 66 -4.32 2.81 -2.94
N LEU A 67 -4.45 2.06 -1.85
CA LEU A 67 -5.75 1.82 -1.17
C LEU A 67 -5.89 2.60 0.14
N GLY A 68 -4.83 3.27 0.61
CA GLY A 68 -4.79 3.84 1.97
C GLY A 68 -3.95 2.98 2.93
N ASP A 69 -3.50 3.58 4.03
CA ASP A 69 -2.82 2.91 5.15
C ASP A 69 -1.64 2.01 4.73
N HIS A 70 -0.87 2.48 3.75
CA HIS A 70 0.23 1.73 3.13
C HIS A 70 -0.16 0.44 2.40
N TYR A 71 -1.45 0.20 2.15
CA TYR A 71 -1.91 -0.83 1.23
C TYR A 71 -1.96 -0.32 -0.21
N ALA A 72 -1.66 -1.21 -1.13
CA ALA A 72 -1.82 -1.01 -2.56
C ALA A 72 -2.17 -2.34 -3.22
N LYS A 73 -2.73 -2.32 -4.42
CA LYS A 73 -2.94 -3.52 -5.22
C LYS A 73 -2.68 -3.27 -6.70
N ASP A 74 -2.44 -4.36 -7.40
CA ASP A 74 -2.63 -4.45 -8.85
C ASP A 74 -3.72 -5.50 -9.14
N SER A 75 -3.99 -5.80 -10.41
CA SER A 75 -5.01 -6.76 -10.79
C SER A 75 -4.81 -8.17 -10.20
N SER A 76 -3.58 -8.54 -9.85
CA SER A 76 -3.19 -9.90 -9.45
C SER A 76 -2.66 -10.01 -8.02
N ASN A 77 -2.21 -8.91 -7.42
CA ASN A 77 -1.46 -8.92 -6.18
C ASN A 77 -1.90 -7.79 -5.25
N VAL A 78 -1.70 -8.00 -3.96
CA VAL A 78 -1.84 -6.98 -2.92
C VAL A 78 -0.50 -6.75 -2.24
N TYR A 79 -0.25 -5.51 -1.84
CA TYR A 79 0.99 -5.08 -1.24
C TYR A 79 0.73 -4.30 0.04
N TYR A 80 1.65 -4.43 1.00
CA TYR A 80 1.75 -3.56 2.18
C TYR A 80 3.17 -3.01 2.26
N ALA A 81 3.29 -1.68 2.34
CA ALA A 81 4.57 -0.98 2.33
C ALA A 81 5.53 -1.46 1.22
N GLY A 82 4.99 -1.73 0.02
CA GLY A 82 5.75 -2.25 -1.13
C GLY A 82 6.09 -3.75 -1.10
N ASN A 83 5.65 -4.51 -0.09
CA ASN A 83 5.87 -5.96 0.00
C ASN A 83 4.59 -6.71 -0.38
N LYS A 84 4.70 -7.71 -1.25
CA LYS A 84 3.56 -8.55 -1.65
C LYS A 84 3.02 -9.34 -0.43
N ILE A 85 1.70 -9.29 -0.23
CA ILE A 85 0.98 -10.09 0.77
C ILE A 85 0.62 -11.43 0.12
N VAL A 86 1.29 -12.49 0.52
CA VAL A 86 1.06 -13.83 -0.03
C VAL A 86 -0.32 -14.35 0.40
N GLY A 87 -1.11 -14.80 -0.58
CA GLY A 87 -2.44 -15.37 -0.35
C GLY A 87 -3.58 -14.35 -0.30
N ALA A 88 -3.28 -13.04 -0.37
CA ALA A 88 -4.31 -12.01 -0.43
C ALA A 88 -4.98 -11.94 -1.80
N SER A 89 -6.31 -11.83 -1.80
CA SER A 89 -7.11 -11.69 -3.02
C SER A 89 -7.27 -10.22 -3.41
N SER A 90 -6.57 -9.77 -4.45
CA SER A 90 -6.67 -8.41 -5.00
C SER A 90 -8.09 -8.03 -5.41
N TYR A 91 -8.87 -8.99 -5.90
CA TYR A 91 -10.23 -8.79 -6.37
C TYR A 91 -11.17 -8.29 -5.26
N SER A 92 -11.02 -8.81 -4.04
CA SER A 92 -11.88 -8.50 -2.90
C SER A 92 -11.18 -7.71 -1.79
N PHE A 93 -9.95 -7.25 -2.02
CA PHE A 93 -9.16 -6.58 -0.98
C PHE A 93 -9.69 -5.18 -0.69
N GLU A 94 -9.85 -4.88 0.59
CA GLU A 94 -10.38 -3.65 1.15
C GLU A 94 -9.51 -3.21 2.34
N ALA A 95 -8.97 -1.98 2.28
CA ALA A 95 -8.35 -1.33 3.44
C ALA A 95 -9.44 -0.73 4.33
N LEU A 96 -9.37 -0.97 5.63
CA LEU A 96 -10.45 -0.66 6.59
C LEU A 96 -10.14 0.51 7.54
N GLY A 97 -8.96 1.13 7.43
CA GLY A 97 -8.47 2.09 8.42
C GLY A 97 -7.49 1.46 9.41
N ASP A 98 -6.65 2.29 10.03
CA ASP A 98 -5.72 1.89 11.10
C ASP A 98 -4.83 0.69 10.75
N GLN A 99 -4.45 0.56 9.46
CA GLN A 99 -3.67 -0.55 8.93
C GLN A 99 -4.38 -1.92 8.96
N TYR A 100 -5.66 -1.96 9.33
CA TYR A 100 -6.49 -3.14 9.11
C TYR A 100 -6.95 -3.21 7.66
N ALA A 101 -7.07 -4.43 7.17
CA ALA A 101 -7.62 -4.72 5.87
C ALA A 101 -8.27 -6.10 5.87
N LYS A 102 -9.07 -6.40 4.85
CA LYS A 102 -9.60 -7.73 4.62
C LYS A 102 -9.68 -8.06 3.14
N ASP A 103 -9.74 -9.35 2.84
CA ASP A 103 -10.29 -9.86 1.61
C ASP A 103 -11.48 -10.78 1.92
N SER A 104 -12.03 -11.48 0.92
CA SER A 104 -13.17 -12.38 1.11
C SER A 104 -12.89 -13.52 2.09
N SER A 105 -11.63 -13.90 2.31
CA SER A 105 -11.23 -15.10 3.05
C SER A 105 -10.43 -14.80 4.33
N ASN A 106 -9.80 -13.63 4.42
CA ASN A 106 -8.82 -13.31 5.47
C ASN A 106 -8.97 -11.87 5.96
N ALA A 107 -8.58 -11.63 7.21
CA ALA A 107 -8.32 -10.31 7.74
C ALA A 107 -6.82 -10.10 7.94
N TYR A 108 -6.38 -8.86 7.85
CA TYR A 108 -4.97 -8.46 7.90
C TYR A 108 -4.77 -7.26 8.81
N TYR A 109 -3.60 -7.20 9.44
CA TYR A 109 -3.06 -6.00 10.08
C TYR A 109 -1.63 -5.78 9.59
N ALA A 110 -1.33 -4.58 9.10
CA ALA A 110 -0.02 -4.21 8.57
C ALA A 110 0.57 -5.25 7.59
N GLY A 111 -0.27 -5.76 6.68
CA GLY A 111 0.12 -6.77 5.69
C GLY A 111 0.24 -8.22 6.22
N LYS A 112 0.02 -8.46 7.51
CA LYS A 112 0.05 -9.80 8.13
C LYS A 112 -1.36 -10.33 8.32
N LYS A 113 -1.59 -11.60 7.95
CA LYS A 113 -2.85 -12.27 8.19
C LYS A 113 -3.10 -12.43 9.70
N ILE A 114 -4.28 -12.04 10.16
CA ILE A 114 -4.75 -12.23 11.54
C ILE A 114 -5.34 -13.64 11.66
N VAL A 115 -4.72 -14.49 12.46
CA VAL A 115 -5.15 -15.88 12.61
C VAL A 115 -6.41 -15.96 13.50
N GLY A 116 -7.40 -16.75 13.09
CA GLY A 116 -8.65 -16.94 13.83
C GLY A 116 -9.71 -15.85 13.61
N ALA A 117 -9.36 -14.76 12.93
CA ALA A 117 -10.31 -13.76 12.48
C ALA A 117 -11.13 -14.29 11.29
N SER A 118 -12.45 -14.09 11.35
CA SER A 118 -13.36 -14.27 10.22
C SER A 118 -13.45 -12.96 9.43
N SER A 119 -13.07 -12.99 8.16
CA SER A 119 -13.23 -11.85 7.22
C SER A 119 -14.68 -11.35 7.13
N TYR A 120 -15.65 -12.27 7.22
CA TYR A 120 -17.08 -11.97 7.11
C TYR A 120 -17.58 -11.06 8.23
N SER A 121 -17.08 -11.24 9.45
CA SER A 121 -17.46 -10.44 10.63
C SER A 121 -16.38 -9.44 11.06
N PHE A 122 -15.33 -9.25 10.25
CA PHE A 122 -14.21 -8.38 10.60
C PHE A 122 -14.58 -6.90 10.44
N GLU A 123 -14.41 -6.14 11.51
CA GLU A 123 -14.71 -4.72 11.58
C GLU A 123 -13.56 -4.00 12.31
N ALA A 124 -12.96 -3.01 11.66
CA ALA A 124 -12.03 -2.07 12.29
C ALA A 124 -12.84 -1.05 13.12
N LEU A 125 -12.49 -0.90 14.39
CA LEU A 125 -13.21 -0.06 15.35
C LEU A 125 -12.57 1.32 15.55
N GLY A 126 -11.40 1.55 14.97
CA GLY A 126 -10.59 2.74 15.22
C GLY A 126 -9.63 2.59 16.39
N ASN A 127 -8.66 3.50 16.48
CA ASN A 127 -7.58 3.52 17.48
C ASN A 127 -6.81 2.20 17.59
N GLY A 128 -6.66 1.48 16.47
CA GLY A 128 -5.96 0.20 16.42
C GLY A 128 -6.76 -1.01 16.95
N TYR A 129 -8.03 -0.83 17.33
CA TYR A 129 -8.91 -1.93 17.70
C TYR A 129 -9.68 -2.48 16.49
N ALA A 130 -9.94 -3.78 16.52
CA ALA A 130 -10.86 -4.46 15.61
C ALA A 130 -11.64 -5.55 16.36
N LYS A 131 -12.73 -6.03 15.76
CA LYS A 131 -13.48 -7.19 16.27
C LYS A 131 -13.78 -8.18 15.16
N SER A 132 -13.88 -9.46 15.52
CA SER A 132 -14.32 -10.53 14.63
C SER A 132 -14.74 -11.76 15.42
N SER A 133 -15.92 -12.30 15.09
CA SER A 133 -16.48 -13.53 15.68
C SER A 133 -16.40 -13.58 17.22
N GLY A 134 -16.81 -12.50 17.88
CA GLY A 134 -16.80 -12.38 19.35
C GLY A 134 -15.42 -12.13 19.97
N ASN A 135 -14.36 -12.05 19.16
CA ASN A 135 -13.02 -11.71 19.63
C ASN A 135 -12.72 -10.23 19.33
N THR A 136 -11.96 -9.61 20.22
CA THR A 136 -11.37 -8.28 20.02
C THR A 136 -9.91 -8.42 19.68
N TYR A 137 -9.41 -7.54 18.82
CA TYR A 137 -8.02 -7.48 18.41
C TYR A 137 -7.49 -6.06 18.64
N TYR A 138 -6.23 -5.95 19.05
CA TYR A 138 -5.49 -4.71 19.14
C TYR A 138 -4.21 -4.84 18.31
N MET A 139 -4.05 -3.97 17.31
CA MET A 139 -2.95 -4.03 16.35
C MET A 139 -2.73 -5.44 15.76
N GLY A 140 -3.81 -6.12 15.40
CA GLY A 140 -3.79 -7.47 14.82
C GLY A 140 -3.67 -8.61 15.83
N GLU A 141 -3.36 -8.33 17.09
CA GLU A 141 -3.21 -9.34 18.13
C GLU A 141 -4.52 -9.54 18.89
N LYS A 142 -4.91 -10.80 19.14
CA LYS A 142 -6.12 -11.12 19.88
C LYS A 142 -6.00 -10.65 21.34
N VAL A 143 -6.97 -9.86 21.80
CA VAL A 143 -7.08 -9.44 23.19
C VAL A 143 -7.77 -10.55 23.98
N PHE A 144 -7.10 -11.05 25.03
CA PHE A 144 -7.71 -11.99 25.98
C PHE A 144 -8.36 -11.20 27.10
N ASN A 145 -9.69 -11.28 27.18
CA ASN A 145 -10.40 -10.92 28.38
C ASN A 145 -10.42 -12.17 29.27
N GLY A 146 -9.76 -12.08 30.43
CA GLY A 146 -9.81 -13.12 31.46
C GLY A 146 -11.19 -13.27 32.08
#